data_AF-A0A379UR47-F1
#
_entry.id   AF-A0A379UR47-F1
#
_cell.length_a   1.000
_cell.length_b   1.000
_cell.length_c   1.000
_cell.angle_alpha   90.00
_cell.angle_beta   90.00
_cell.angle_gamma   90.00
#
_symmetry.space_group_name_H-M   'P 1'
#
loop_
_entity.id
_entity.type
_entity.pdbx_description
1 polymer ?
#
loop_
_entity_poly.entity_id
_entity_poly.type
_entity_poly.pdbx_seq_one_letter_code
_entity_poly.pdbx_strand_id
1 'polypeptide(L)'
;MAAVGMVQKLNTPMNLEFYASNLYLHLSEWCSEHSLTGTATFLRTQAQGNVTQMMRMFNFMKNAGATPIVKAIDVPGEELCSLEELFQKTLEDYQQRASTLSRLADEAKALNDASTLDFLHTPGKRAAAGWRTFTNYSRRSSQR
;
A
#
# COMPACT_ATOMS: atom_id res chain seq x y z
N MET A 1 -11.05 13.95 19.95
CA MET A 1 -9.91 14.54 19.21
C MET A 1 -8.85 13.46 19.11
N ALA A 2 -8.26 13.22 17.94
CA ALA A 2 -7.24 12.18 17.77
C ALA A 2 -6.00 12.52 18.61
N ALA A 3 -5.37 11.51 19.24
CA ALA A 3 -4.19 11.75 20.06
C ALA A 3 -2.99 12.06 19.14
N VAL A 4 -2.34 13.21 19.31
CA VAL A 4 -1.24 13.67 18.42
C VAL A 4 -0.15 12.60 18.27
N GLY A 5 0.21 11.92 19.37
CA GLY A 5 1.17 10.81 19.34
C GLY A 5 0.71 9.59 18.54
N MET A 6 -0.60 9.29 18.55
CA MET A 6 -1.18 8.19 17.76
C MET A 6 -1.23 8.54 16.28
N VAL A 7 -1.65 9.76 15.96
CA VAL A 7 -1.67 10.29 14.59
C VAL A 7 -0.27 10.33 13.98
N GLN A 8 0.77 10.70 14.76
CA GLN A 8 2.15 10.76 14.27
C GLN A 8 2.65 9.38 13.78
N LYS A 9 2.14 8.28 14.35
CA LYS A 9 2.48 6.91 13.93
C LYS A 9 1.98 6.57 12.52
N LEU A 10 1.04 7.35 11.95
CA LEU A 10 0.60 7.20 10.56
C LEU A 10 1.71 7.50 9.54
N ASN A 11 2.80 8.16 9.93
CA ASN A 11 3.96 8.33 9.06
C ASN A 11 4.49 7.01 8.49
N THR A 12 4.52 5.95 9.30
CA THR A 12 5.02 4.65 8.86
C THR A 12 4.17 4.06 7.73
N PRO A 13 2.86 3.78 7.92
CA PRO A 13 2.03 3.27 6.84
C PRO A 13 1.91 4.26 5.66
N MET A 14 1.92 5.58 5.89
CA MET A 14 1.90 6.57 4.82
C MET A 14 3.10 6.43 3.87
N ASN A 15 4.30 6.25 4.42
CA ASN A 15 5.50 6.04 3.61
C ASN A 15 5.55 4.65 2.97
N LEU A 16 4.99 3.62 3.62
CA LEU A 16 4.86 2.29 3.00
C LEU A 16 3.92 2.32 1.79
N GLU A 17 2.80 3.06 1.86
CA GLU A 17 1.94 3.27 0.69
C GLU A 17 2.68 4.00 -0.44
N PHE A 18 3.52 4.99 -0.11
CA PHE A 18 4.30 5.70 -1.11
C PHE A 18 5.37 4.80 -1.77
N TYR A 19 6.07 4.01 -0.96
CA TYR A 19 7.01 3.00 -1.44
C TYR A 19 6.33 1.99 -2.37
N ALA A 20 5.21 1.41 -1.94
CA ALA A 20 4.45 0.43 -2.73
C ALA A 20 4.00 1.00 -4.09
N SER A 21 3.61 2.28 -4.12
CA SER A 21 3.28 2.96 -5.37
C SER A 21 4.44 2.94 -6.37
N ASN A 22 5.65 3.29 -5.90
CA ASN A 22 6.82 3.34 -6.76
C ASN A 22 7.26 1.94 -7.18
N LEU A 23 7.27 0.98 -6.24
CA LEU A 23 7.52 -0.42 -6.56
C LEU A 23 6.58 -0.89 -7.69
N TYR A 24 5.28 -0.65 -7.59
CA TYR A 24 4.32 -1.09 -8.60
C TYR A 24 4.48 -0.38 -9.95
N LEU A 25 4.99 0.84 -9.99
CA LEU A 25 5.37 1.48 -11.24
C LEU A 25 6.59 0.79 -11.89
N HIS A 26 7.60 0.44 -11.11
CA HIS A 26 8.76 -0.32 -11.62
C HIS A 26 8.36 -1.72 -12.11
N LEU A 27 7.54 -2.44 -11.33
CA LEU A 27 7.00 -3.74 -11.73
C LEU A 27 6.13 -3.64 -13.00
N SER A 28 5.38 -2.54 -13.12
CA SER A 28 4.58 -2.28 -14.32
C SER A 28 5.46 -2.09 -15.55
N GLU A 29 6.60 -1.42 -15.42
CA GLU A 29 7.50 -1.19 -16.55
C GLU A 29 8.11 -2.50 -17.02
N TRP A 30 8.62 -3.31 -16.08
CA TRP A 30 9.10 -4.66 -16.38
C TRP A 30 8.01 -5.50 -17.08
N CYS A 31 6.76 -5.45 -16.62
CA CYS A 31 5.65 -6.12 -17.30
C CYS A 31 5.42 -5.60 -18.73
N SER A 32 5.59 -4.30 -18.98
CA SER A 32 5.47 -3.71 -20.31
C SER A 32 6.57 -4.21 -21.25
N GLU A 33 7.82 -4.31 -20.78
CA GLU A 33 8.95 -4.86 -21.54
C GLU A 33 8.73 -6.34 -21.93
N HIS A 34 8.02 -7.09 -21.09
CA HIS A 34 7.71 -8.51 -21.31
C HIS A 34 6.36 -8.76 -22.01
N SER A 35 5.76 -7.73 -22.62
CA SER A 35 4.45 -7.82 -23.30
C SER A 35 3.28 -8.28 -22.42
N LEU A 36 3.38 -8.11 -21.10
CA LEU A 36 2.34 -8.40 -20.10
C LEU A 36 1.44 -7.18 -19.84
N THR A 37 0.87 -6.60 -20.89
CA THR A 37 0.19 -5.29 -20.87
C THR A 37 -0.98 -5.21 -19.88
N GLY A 38 -1.72 -6.30 -19.68
CA GLY A 38 -2.80 -6.37 -18.69
C GLY A 38 -2.29 -6.23 -17.26
N THR A 39 -1.19 -6.93 -16.93
CA THR A 39 -0.54 -6.87 -15.62
C THR A 39 0.09 -5.50 -15.38
N ALA A 40 0.73 -4.92 -16.39
CA ALA A 40 1.26 -3.55 -16.31
C ALA A 40 0.16 -2.53 -15.96
N THR A 41 -0.98 -2.58 -16.67
CA THR A 41 -2.11 -1.67 -16.42
C THR A 41 -2.71 -1.87 -15.02
N PHE A 42 -2.82 -3.12 -14.58
CA PHE A 42 -3.25 -3.45 -13.22
C PHE A 42 -2.33 -2.83 -12.17
N LEU A 43 -1.01 -3.00 -12.32
CA LEU A 43 -0.01 -2.47 -11.39
C LEU A 43 -0.01 -0.94 -11.34
N ARG A 44 -0.13 -0.25 -12.48
CA ARG A 44 -0.31 1.23 -12.51
C ARG A 44 -1.57 1.67 -11.77
N THR A 45 -2.66 0.91 -11.90
CA THR A 45 -3.90 1.18 -11.17
C THR A 45 -3.72 0.99 -9.66
N GLN A 46 -3.00 -0.05 -9.24
CA GLN A 46 -2.66 -0.25 -7.84
C GLN A 46 -1.78 0.91 -7.33
N ALA A 47 -0.74 1.27 -8.07
CA ALA A 47 0.17 2.37 -7.72
C ALA A 47 -0.58 3.68 -7.46
N GLN A 48 -1.57 4.03 -8.30
CA GLN A 48 -2.42 5.20 -8.09
C GLN A 48 -3.30 5.09 -6.84
N GLY A 49 -3.81 3.89 -6.54
CA GLY A 49 -4.54 3.61 -5.32
C GLY A 49 -3.68 3.82 -4.07
N ASN A 50 -2.43 3.35 -4.10
CA ASN A 50 -1.46 3.56 -3.03
C ASN A 50 -1.16 5.06 -2.79
N VAL A 51 -0.93 5.86 -3.85
CA VAL A 51 -0.78 7.34 -3.70
C VAL A 51 -2.02 7.95 -3.06
N THR A 52 -3.21 7.52 -3.49
CA THR A 52 -4.48 8.02 -2.94
C THR A 52 -4.57 7.73 -1.44
N GLN A 53 -4.19 6.52 -1.02
CA GLN A 53 -4.21 6.13 0.39
C GLN A 53 -3.16 6.88 1.21
N MET A 54 -1.95 7.06 0.67
CA MET A 54 -0.90 7.90 1.25
C MET A 54 -1.41 9.34 1.49
N MET A 55 -2.04 9.95 0.48
CA MET A 55 -2.60 11.31 0.60
C MET A 55 -3.74 11.41 1.61
N ARG A 56 -4.56 10.36 1.76
CA ARG A 56 -5.58 10.31 2.83
C ARG A 56 -4.95 10.37 4.21
N MET A 57 -3.88 9.61 4.44
CA MET A 57 -3.15 9.63 5.72
C MET A 57 -2.50 10.99 5.97
N PHE A 58 -1.83 11.55 4.94
CA PHE A 58 -1.23 12.86 5.01
C PHE A 58 -2.24 13.94 5.45
N ASN A 59 -3.41 13.98 4.80
CA ASN A 59 -4.45 14.96 5.10
C ASN A 59 -5.06 14.75 6.48
N PHE A 60 -5.32 13.50 6.87
CA PHE A 60 -5.82 13.20 8.22
C PHE A 60 -4.85 13.68 9.30
N MET A 61 -3.54 13.43 9.12
CA MET A 61 -2.50 13.90 10.02
C MET A 61 -2.47 15.43 10.12
N LYS A 62 -2.53 16.13 8.98
CA LYS A 62 -2.58 17.61 8.94
C LYS A 62 -3.80 18.15 9.69
N ASN A 63 -4.97 17.55 9.48
CA ASN A 63 -6.22 17.99 10.11
C ASN A 63 -6.22 17.77 11.63
N ALA A 64 -5.50 16.74 12.10
CA ALA A 64 -5.33 16.47 13.52
C ALA A 64 -4.17 17.27 14.17
N GLY A 65 -3.52 18.18 13.43
CA GLY A 65 -2.42 19.01 13.93
C GLY A 65 -1.06 18.32 14.00
N ALA A 66 -0.93 17.11 13.46
CA ALA A 66 0.34 16.41 13.35
C ALA A 66 1.16 16.88 12.14
N THR A 67 2.46 16.56 12.12
CA THR A 67 3.36 16.87 11.00
C THR A 67 3.67 15.60 10.22
N PRO A 68 3.09 15.42 9.01
CA PRO A 68 3.46 14.34 8.11
C PRO A 68 4.89 14.53 7.62
N ILE A 69 5.65 13.44 7.58
CA ILE A 69 7.04 13.37 7.14
C ILE A 69 7.07 12.38 5.97
N VAL A 70 7.23 12.91 4.76
CA VAL A 70 7.45 12.10 3.55
C VAL A 70 8.94 11.84 3.45
N LYS A 71 9.32 10.56 3.41
CA LYS A 71 10.71 10.13 3.31
C LYS A 71 11.11 9.99 1.84
N ALA A 72 12.40 10.11 1.58
CA ALA A 72 12.97 9.67 0.32
C ALA A 72 12.69 8.18 0.14
N ILE A 73 12.36 7.79 -1.09
CA ILE A 73 12.13 6.40 -1.45
C ILE A 73 13.43 5.83 -1.98
N ASP A 74 13.85 4.72 -1.39
CA ASP A 74 14.87 3.86 -1.96
C ASP A 74 14.14 2.71 -2.64
N VAL A 75 13.86 2.85 -3.93
CA VAL A 75 13.27 1.74 -4.69
C VAL A 75 14.41 0.80 -5.06
N PRO A 76 14.36 -0.49 -4.70
CA PRO A 76 15.36 -1.45 -5.14
C PRO A 76 15.42 -1.46 -6.67
N GLY A 77 16.60 -1.15 -7.22
CA GLY A 77 16.95 -1.36 -8.62
C GLY A 77 17.25 -2.83 -8.93
N GLU A 78 16.67 -3.76 -8.19
CA GLU A 78 16.91 -5.19 -8.36
C GLU A 78 16.29 -5.66 -9.68
N GLU A 79 17.09 -6.34 -10.49
CA GLU A 79 16.62 -7.01 -11.70
C GLU A 79 15.64 -8.13 -11.32
N LEU A 80 14.39 -8.02 -11.77
CA LEU A 80 13.40 -9.09 -11.63
C LEU A 80 13.73 -10.20 -12.61
N CYS A 81 13.83 -11.42 -12.09
CA CYS A 81 14.17 -12.59 -12.89
C CYS A 81 12.93 -13.31 -13.45
N SER A 82 11.75 -13.11 -12.85
CA SER A 82 10.52 -13.79 -13.29
C SER A 82 9.22 -13.09 -12.86
N LEU A 83 8.13 -13.47 -13.51
CA LEU A 83 6.78 -13.03 -13.13
C LEU A 83 6.36 -13.59 -11.75
N GLU A 84 6.85 -14.77 -11.36
CA GLU A 84 6.59 -15.35 -10.04
C GLU A 84 7.23 -14.51 -8.94
N GLU A 85 8.47 -14.08 -9.13
CA GLU A 85 9.17 -13.17 -8.21
C GLU A 85 8.44 -11.85 -8.06
N LEU A 86 7.92 -11.30 -9.17
CA LEU A 86 7.06 -10.12 -9.15
C LEU A 86 5.84 -10.34 -8.26
N PHE A 87 5.10 -11.45 -8.44
CA PHE A 87 3.95 -11.77 -7.61
C PHE A 87 4.31 -11.90 -6.14
N GLN A 88 5.43 -12.57 -5.82
CA GLN A 88 5.91 -12.75 -4.47
C GLN A 88 6.21 -11.40 -3.80
N LYS A 89 6.97 -10.52 -4.46
CA LYS A 89 7.28 -9.17 -3.97
C LYS A 89 6.00 -8.34 -3.73
N THR A 90 5.03 -8.40 -4.64
CA THR A 90 3.74 -7.67 -4.45
C THR A 90 2.92 -8.20 -3.27
N LEU A 91 2.97 -9.52 -3.02
CA LEU A 91 2.25 -10.14 -1.92
C LEU A 91 2.89 -9.80 -0.57
N GLU A 92 4.21 -9.87 -0.49
CA GLU A 92 4.98 -9.52 0.71
C GLU A 92 4.76 -8.06 1.11
N ASP A 93 4.85 -7.13 0.16
CA ASP A 93 4.55 -5.71 0.39
C ASP A 93 3.12 -5.51 0.94
N TYR A 94 2.13 -6.16 0.29
CA TYR A 94 0.75 -6.06 0.73
C TYR A 94 0.55 -6.61 2.15
N GLN A 95 1.15 -7.76 2.48
CA GLN A 95 1.08 -8.35 3.82
C GLN A 95 1.75 -7.48 4.89
N GLN A 96 2.90 -6.88 4.57
CA GLN A 96 3.58 -5.94 5.46
C GLN A 96 2.72 -4.71 5.74
N ARG A 97 2.10 -4.14 4.70
CA ARG A 97 1.21 -2.97 4.87
C ARG A 97 -0.04 -3.33 5.66
N ALA A 98 -0.69 -4.44 5.34
CA ALA A 98 -1.89 -4.90 6.04
C ALA A 98 -1.61 -5.16 7.53
N SER A 99 -0.52 -5.85 7.86
CA SER A 99 -0.11 -6.10 9.25
C SER A 99 0.26 -4.81 10.00
N THR A 100 0.93 -3.87 9.33
CA THR A 100 1.26 -2.56 9.90
C THR A 100 -0.01 -1.77 10.26
N LEU A 101 -1.00 -1.74 9.38
CA LEU A 101 -2.28 -1.08 9.63
C LEU A 101 -3.07 -1.78 10.74
N SER A 102 -3.10 -3.10 10.75
CA SER A 102 -3.77 -3.89 11.80
C SER A 102 -3.18 -3.59 13.17
N ARG A 103 -1.85 -3.63 13.31
CA ARG A 103 -1.18 -3.29 14.57
C ARG A 103 -1.47 -1.86 15.01
N LEU A 104 -1.51 -0.92 14.07
CA LEU A 104 -1.85 0.47 14.37
C LEU A 104 -3.29 0.62 14.85
N ALA A 105 -4.23 -0.16 14.30
CA ALA A 105 -5.62 -0.19 14.75
C ALA A 105 -5.75 -0.77 16.16
N ASP A 106 -5.00 -1.83 16.48
CA ASP A 106 -4.96 -2.41 17.83
C ASP A 106 -4.40 -1.41 18.86
N GLU A 107 -3.34 -0.68 18.49
CA GLU A 107 -2.78 0.40 19.32
C GLU A 107 -3.76 1.56 19.52
N ALA A 108 -4.46 2.01 18.46
CA ALA A 108 -5.49 3.04 18.56
C ALA A 108 -6.62 2.62 19.50
N LYS A 109 -7.06 1.35 19.39
CA LYS A 109 -8.09 0.78 20.25
C LYS A 109 -7.65 0.73 21.71
N ALA A 110 -6.42 0.28 21.99
CA ALA A 110 -5.88 0.23 23.34
C ALA A 110 -5.79 1.62 24.01
N LEU A 111 -5.54 2.66 23.21
CA LEU A 111 -5.48 4.05 23.66
C LEU A 111 -6.84 4.79 23.64
N ASN A 112 -7.93 4.09 23.34
CA ASN A 112 -9.27 4.67 23.14
C ASN A 112 -9.30 5.82 22.12
N ASP A 113 -8.43 5.81 21.11
CA ASP A 113 -8.44 6.78 20.01
C ASP A 113 -9.43 6.35 18.93
N ALA A 114 -10.71 6.63 19.19
CA ALA A 114 -11.80 6.33 18.26
C ALA A 114 -11.64 7.04 16.90
N SER A 115 -11.01 8.23 16.87
CA SER A 115 -10.85 8.99 15.63
C SER A 115 -9.84 8.34 14.69
N THR A 116 -8.71 7.88 15.21
CA THR A 116 -7.72 7.16 14.42
C THR A 116 -8.25 5.78 14.01
N LEU A 117 -8.98 5.09 14.89
CA LEU A 117 -9.57 3.80 14.59
C LEU A 117 -10.61 3.88 13.47
N ASP A 118 -11.50 4.87 13.51
CA ASP A 118 -12.50 5.11 12.45
C ASP A 118 -11.85 5.42 11.10
N PHE A 119 -10.80 6.25 11.11
CA PHE A 119 -10.02 6.53 9.92
C PHE A 119 -9.39 5.27 9.30
N LEU A 120 -8.82 4.39 10.14
CA LEU A 120 -8.17 3.14 9.69
C LEU A 120 -9.19 2.12 9.15
N HIS A 121 -10.39 2.06 9.73
CA HIS A 121 -11.46 1.19 9.23
C HIS A 121 -12.12 1.73 7.96
N THR A 122 -12.15 3.06 7.77
CA THR A 122 -12.72 3.68 6.59
C THR A 122 -11.83 3.40 5.38
N PRO A 123 -12.27 2.53 4.44
CA PRO A 123 -11.46 2.21 3.29
C PRO A 123 -11.21 3.46 2.46
N GLY A 124 -10.00 3.59 1.90
CA GLY A 124 -9.81 4.48 0.76
C GLY A 124 -10.74 4.02 -0.35
N LYS A 125 -11.21 4.91 -1.22
CA LYS A 125 -11.99 4.51 -2.40
C LYS A 125 -11.15 3.53 -3.26
N ARG A 126 -11.31 2.24 -2.96
CA ARG A 126 -11.00 0.99 -3.69
C ARG A 126 -9.52 0.69 -3.98
N ALA A 127 -8.90 -0.10 -3.09
CA ALA A 127 -7.80 -1.02 -3.41
C ALA A 127 -8.19 -2.51 -3.23
N ALA A 128 -9.12 -2.83 -2.33
CA ALA A 128 -9.44 -4.22 -1.94
C ALA A 128 -10.02 -5.11 -3.06
N ALA A 129 -10.67 -4.54 -4.09
CA ALA A 129 -11.23 -5.29 -5.22
C ALA A 129 -10.15 -5.77 -6.22
N GLY A 130 -8.99 -5.08 -6.27
CA GLY A 130 -7.89 -5.44 -7.17
C GLY A 130 -7.19 -6.73 -6.74
N TRP A 131 -6.86 -6.84 -5.44
CA TRP A 131 -6.13 -7.98 -4.87
C TRP A 131 -6.89 -9.32 -4.93
N ARG A 132 -8.22 -9.31 -4.78
CA ARG A 132 -9.04 -10.53 -4.95
C ARG A 132 -9.04 -11.01 -6.41
N THR A 133 -9.08 -10.09 -7.36
CA THR A 133 -9.01 -10.44 -8.79
C THR A 133 -7.62 -10.94 -9.18
N PHE A 134 -6.58 -10.35 -8.60
CA PHE A 134 -5.18 -10.70 -8.85
C PHE A 134 -4.76 -12.07 -8.29
N THR A 135 -5.14 -12.39 -7.05
CA THR A 135 -4.91 -13.72 -6.45
C THR A 135 -5.64 -14.84 -7.18
N ASN A 136 -6.80 -14.55 -7.77
CA ASN A 136 -7.51 -15.49 -8.65
C ASN A 136 -6.82 -15.70 -10.00
N TYR A 137 -6.09 -14.70 -10.50
CA TYR A 137 -5.32 -14.80 -11.74
C TYR A 137 -4.04 -15.63 -11.54
N SER A 138 -3.27 -15.39 -10.47
CA SER A 138 -2.05 -16.15 -10.18
C SER A 138 -2.31 -17.65 -9.94
N ARG A 139 -3.44 -17.99 -9.29
CA ARG A 139 -3.89 -19.40 -9.16
C ARG A 139 -4.20 -20.07 -10.48
N ARG A 140 -4.69 -19.34 -11.49
CA ARG A 140 -5.03 -19.89 -12.80
C ARG A 140 -3.81 -20.04 -13.72
N SER A 141 -2.80 -19.18 -13.59
CA SER A 141 -1.55 -19.31 -14.35
C SER A 141 -0.65 -20.42 -13.82
N SER A 142 -0.69 -20.74 -12.52
CA SER A 142 0.05 -21.86 -11.91
C SER A 142 -0.53 -23.25 -12.25
N GLN A 143 -1.73 -23.32 -12.82
CA GLN A 143 -2.41 -24.58 -13.20
C GLN A 143 -2.34 -24.88 -14.71
N ARG A 144 -1.52 -24.14 -15.47
CA ARG A 144 -1.30 -24.37 -16.91
C ARG A 144 0.16 -24.67 -17.20
#